data_AF-A0A964MNY5-F1
#
_entry.id   AF-A0A964MNY5-F1
#
_cell.length_a   1.000
_cell.length_b   1.000
_cell.length_c   1.000
_cell.angle_alpha   90.00
_cell.angle_beta   90.00
_cell.angle_gamma   90.00
#
_symmetry.space_group_name_H-M   'P 1'
#
loop_
_entity.id
_entity.type
_entity.pdbx_description
1 polymer ?
#
loop_
_entity_poly.entity_id
_entity_poly.type
_entity_poly.pdbx_seq_one_letter_code
_entity_poly.pdbx_strand_id
1 'polypeptide(L)'
;MVASAIVLRDGIWAVLAESGVDVEDVHVQQAGRREIVRVVVDRDGGVDLDQVAEVSRKISVLFDNPPLSEQFVGTFVLEVSSPGVDRPLTELTHWRRAVKRTVEVHLKDKSKVTGRIIEVT
;
A
#
# COMPACT_ATOMS: atom_id res chain seq x y z
N MET A 1 13.75 19.14 -4.98
CA MET A 1 12.85 18.35 -5.84
C MET A 1 12.31 17.25 -4.96
N VAL A 2 11.00 17.24 -4.74
CA VAL A 2 10.35 16.01 -4.22
C VAL A 2 10.42 15.04 -5.38
N ALA A 3 10.90 13.81 -5.17
CA ALA A 3 10.70 12.72 -6.13
C ALA A 3 9.30 12.85 -6.73
N SER A 4 9.16 12.81 -8.06
CA SER A 4 7.81 12.87 -8.62
C SER A 4 7.07 11.63 -8.10
N ALA A 5 6.09 11.82 -7.21
CA ALA A 5 5.37 10.71 -6.56
C ALA A 5 4.78 9.74 -7.59
N ILE A 6 4.50 10.24 -8.80
CA ILE A 6 4.09 9.46 -9.97
C ILE A 6 5.20 8.50 -10.43
N VAL A 7 6.44 8.98 -10.61
CA VAL A 7 7.56 8.14 -11.07
C VAL A 7 7.87 7.01 -10.08
N LEU A 8 7.88 7.32 -8.78
CA LEU A 8 8.08 6.30 -7.74
C LEU A 8 6.95 5.28 -7.75
N ARG A 9 5.70 5.74 -7.82
CA ARG A 9 4.53 4.88 -7.88
C ARG A 9 4.59 3.96 -9.09
N ASP A 10 4.79 4.51 -10.29
CA ASP A 10 4.82 3.73 -11.53
C ASP A 10 5.94 2.69 -11.52
N GLY A 11 7.12 3.05 -11.01
CA GLY A 11 8.23 2.12 -10.85
C GLY A 11 7.91 0.98 -9.87
N ILE A 12 7.30 1.29 -8.72
CA ILE A 12 6.88 0.28 -7.74
C ILE A 12 5.81 -0.64 -8.33
N TRP A 13 4.83 -0.08 -9.04
CA TRP A 13 3.78 -0.86 -9.69
C TRP A 13 4.37 -1.82 -10.72
N ALA A 14 5.31 -1.35 -11.54
CA ALA A 14 5.98 -2.18 -12.54
C ALA A 14 6.78 -3.32 -11.92
N VAL A 15 7.57 -3.06 -10.86
CA VAL A 15 8.42 -4.10 -10.23
C VAL A 15 7.59 -5.15 -9.48
N LEU A 16 6.36 -4.80 -9.06
CA LEU A 16 5.49 -5.69 -8.30
C LEU A 16 4.38 -6.36 -9.13
N ALA A 17 4.25 -6.04 -10.41
CA ALA A 17 3.19 -6.56 -11.28
C ALA A 17 3.07 -8.11 -11.27
N GLU A 18 4.20 -8.81 -11.13
CA GLU A 18 4.27 -10.28 -11.09
C GLU A 18 4.56 -10.85 -9.70
N SER A 19 4.47 -10.03 -8.65
CA SER A 19 4.78 -10.44 -7.27
C SER A 19 3.61 -11.08 -6.52
N GLY A 20 2.42 -11.12 -7.13
CA GLY A 20 1.22 -11.66 -6.50
C GLY A 20 0.64 -10.79 -5.38
N VAL A 21 1.07 -9.53 -5.29
CA VAL A 21 0.47 -8.50 -4.43
C VAL A 21 0.05 -7.28 -5.26
N ASP A 22 -0.97 -6.59 -4.77
CA ASP A 22 -1.42 -5.32 -5.30
C ASP A 22 -0.82 -4.16 -4.50
N VAL A 23 -0.46 -3.08 -5.20
CA VAL A 23 0.02 -1.85 -4.58
C VAL A 23 -1.18 -0.97 -4.26
N GLU A 24 -1.54 -0.92 -2.98
CA GLU A 24 -2.72 -0.20 -2.50
C GLU A 24 -2.47 1.30 -2.32
N ASP A 25 -1.26 1.66 -1.87
CA ASP A 25 -0.89 3.06 -1.67
C ASP A 25 0.63 3.25 -1.69
N VAL A 26 1.07 4.43 -2.12
CA VAL A 26 2.46 4.87 -2.07
C VAL A 26 2.49 6.32 -1.60
N HIS A 27 3.09 6.55 -0.44
CA HIS A 27 3.19 7.87 0.16
C HIS A 27 4.64 8.23 0.48
N VAL A 28 5.06 9.42 0.09
CA VAL A 28 6.41 9.94 0.37
C VAL A 28 6.29 11.13 1.30
N GLN A 29 6.99 11.08 2.43
CA GLN A 29 6.99 12.15 3.43
C GLN A 29 8.42 12.57 3.78
N GLN A 30 8.63 13.88 3.90
CA GLN A 30 9.85 14.44 4.46
C GLN A 30 9.85 14.32 5.99
N ALA A 31 10.89 13.72 6.56
CA ALA A 31 11.06 13.50 7.99
C ALA A 31 12.45 13.97 8.44
N GLY A 32 12.58 15.28 8.68
CA GLY A 32 13.86 15.90 9.04
C GLY A 32 14.81 15.90 7.85
N ARG A 33 15.92 15.16 7.95
CA ARG A 33 16.95 15.05 6.88
C ARG A 33 16.78 13.82 5.97
N ARG A 34 15.72 13.03 6.19
CA ARG A 34 15.45 11.80 5.44
C ARG A 34 14.04 11.81 4.87
N GLU A 35 13.85 11.03 3.84
CA GLU A 35 12.53 10.71 3.29
C GLU A 35 12.01 9.40 3.88
N ILE A 36 10.69 9.30 4.08
CA ILE A 36 10.03 8.05 4.40
C ILE A 36 9.14 7.71 3.21
N VAL A 37 9.39 6.56 2.60
CA VAL A 37 8.56 5.99 1.53
C VAL A 37 7.75 4.87 2.14
N ARG A 38 6.44 5.08 2.23
CA ARG A 38 5.48 4.08 2.71
C ARG A 38 4.81 3.44 1.52
N VAL A 39 4.88 2.11 1.47
CA VAL A 39 4.23 1.30 0.45
C VAL A 39 3.28 0.33 1.13
N VAL A 40 2.00 0.47 0.83
CA VAL A 40 0.97 -0.45 1.32
C VAL A 40 0.69 -1.47 0.22
N VAL A 41 0.81 -2.74 0.57
CA VAL A 41 0.55 -3.85 -0.35
C VAL A 41 -0.49 -4.80 0.21
N ASP A 42 -1.35 -5.32 -0.64
CA ASP A 42 -2.39 -6.25 -0.23
C ASP A 42 -2.54 -7.39 -1.23
N ARG A 43 -3.28 -8.44 -0.85
CA ARG A 43 -3.69 -9.51 -1.76
C ARG A 43 -4.92 -10.22 -1.22
N ASP A 44 -5.51 -11.06 -2.04
CA ASP A 44 -6.57 -11.95 -1.58
C ASP A 44 -6.06 -12.90 -0.49
N GLY A 45 -6.75 -12.91 0.65
CA GLY A 45 -6.32 -13.65 1.84
C GLY A 45 -5.33 -12.91 2.75
N GLY A 46 -4.85 -11.73 2.34
CA GLY A 46 -3.91 -10.90 3.09
C GLY A 46 -2.44 -11.26 2.82
N VAL A 47 -1.55 -10.32 3.12
CA VAL A 47 -0.09 -10.45 2.92
C VAL A 47 0.56 -10.94 4.22
N ASP A 48 1.38 -11.99 4.14
CA ASP A 48 2.18 -12.47 5.27
C ASP A 48 3.56 -11.78 5.33
N LEU A 49 4.30 -12.04 6.41
CA LEU A 49 5.58 -11.38 6.65
C LEU A 49 6.65 -11.74 5.62
N ASP A 50 6.63 -12.95 5.08
CA ASP A 50 7.60 -13.39 4.07
C ASP A 50 7.36 -12.63 2.75
N GLN A 51 6.08 -12.47 2.37
CA GLN A 51 5.70 -11.70 1.21
C GLN A 51 6.04 -10.21 1.37
N VAL A 52 5.79 -9.62 2.55
CA VAL A 52 6.22 -8.24 2.85
C VAL A 52 7.73 -8.10 2.72
N ALA A 53 8.50 -9.07 3.24
CA ALA A 53 9.96 -9.04 3.17
C ALA A 53 10.48 -9.17 1.72
N GLU A 54 9.85 -10.02 0.90
CA GLU A 54 10.16 -10.15 -0.53
C GLU A 54 9.91 -8.85 -1.28
N VAL A 55 8.72 -8.26 -1.10
CA VAL A 55 8.35 -6.98 -1.71
C VAL A 55 9.31 -5.88 -1.29
N SER A 56 9.66 -5.81 -0.01
CA SER A 56 10.63 -4.84 0.52
C SER A 56 11.99 -4.97 -0.17
N ARG A 57 12.50 -6.18 -0.36
CA ARG A 57 13.76 -6.41 -1.10
C ARG A 57 13.65 -5.96 -2.56
N LYS A 58 12.56 -6.28 -3.26
CA LYS A 58 12.35 -5.89 -4.66
C LYS A 58 12.32 -4.36 -4.83
N ILE A 59 11.60 -3.65 -3.96
CA ILE A 59 11.54 -2.18 -3.99
C ILE A 59 12.90 -1.57 -3.61
N SER A 60 13.62 -2.13 -2.63
CA SER A 60 14.95 -1.65 -2.28
C SER A 60 15.91 -1.71 -3.47
N VAL A 61 15.94 -2.85 -4.19
CA VAL A 61 16.75 -2.99 -5.41
C VAL A 61 16.32 -2.00 -6.48
N LEU A 62 15.02 -1.78 -6.68
CA LEU A 62 14.53 -0.76 -7.62
C LEU A 62 15.07 0.64 -7.27
N PHE A 63 15.06 1.02 -5.99
CA PHE A 63 15.49 2.35 -5.54
C PHE A 63 17.01 2.55 -5.59
N ASP A 64 17.79 1.48 -5.66
CA ASP A 64 19.25 1.57 -5.87
C ASP A 64 19.63 1.84 -7.34
N ASN A 65 18.69 1.72 -8.29
CA ASN A 65 18.95 1.83 -9.73
C ASN A 65 18.40 3.15 -10.33
N PRO A 66 19.12 3.80 -11.27
CA PRO A 66 18.58 4.92 -12.02
C PRO A 66 17.38 4.51 -12.90
N PRO A 67 16.41 5.39 -13.13
CA PRO A 67 16.37 6.79 -12.68
C PRO A 67 15.79 6.96 -11.26
N LEU A 68 15.42 5.88 -10.57
CA LEU A 68 14.75 5.95 -9.27
C LEU A 68 15.71 6.39 -8.16
N SER A 69 16.96 5.93 -8.18
CA SER A 69 17.98 6.37 -7.22
C SER A 69 18.23 7.88 -7.27
N GLU A 70 18.03 8.52 -8.42
CA GLU A 70 18.19 9.97 -8.62
C GLU A 70 17.01 10.78 -8.07
N GLN A 71 15.92 10.13 -7.68
CA GLN A 71 14.74 10.79 -7.10
C GLN A 71 14.94 11.21 -5.65
N PHE A 72 15.89 10.60 -4.94
CA PHE A 72 16.16 10.87 -3.53
C PHE A 72 17.33 11.85 -3.38
N VAL A 73 17.14 12.92 -2.60
CA VAL A 73 18.19 13.94 -2.36
C VAL A 73 19.11 13.57 -1.19
N GLY A 74 18.80 12.49 -0.47
CA GLY A 74 19.55 12.00 0.69
C GLY A 74 19.13 10.59 1.09
N THR A 75 19.29 10.25 2.36
CA THR A 75 18.86 8.95 2.88
C THR A 75 17.33 8.84 2.90
N PHE A 76 16.81 7.68 2.56
CA PHE A 76 15.40 7.35 2.75
C PHE A 76 15.24 6.17 3.71
N VAL A 77 14.02 6.00 4.23
CA VAL A 77 13.55 4.80 4.91
C VAL A 77 12.39 4.24 4.11
N LEU A 78 12.48 2.97 3.74
CA LEU A 78 11.39 2.24 3.11
C LEU A 78 10.59 1.49 4.17
N GLU A 79 9.29 1.75 4.24
CA GLU A 79 8.33 1.03 5.08
C GLU A 79 7.34 0.30 4.16
N VAL A 80 7.28 -1.03 4.26
CA VAL A 80 6.32 -1.86 3.53
C VAL A 80 5.38 -2.54 4.53
N SER A 81 4.08 -2.44 4.31
CA SER A 81 3.08 -3.04 5.20
C SER A 81 1.84 -3.53 4.44
N SER A 82 1.03 -4.35 5.11
CA SER A 82 -0.36 -4.56 4.69
C SER A 82 -1.23 -3.35 5.00
N PRO A 83 -2.47 -3.27 4.46
CA PRO A 83 -3.46 -2.32 4.96
C PRO A 83 -3.69 -2.52 6.46
N GLY A 84 -3.72 -1.42 7.21
CA GLY A 84 -4.16 -1.42 8.61
C GLY A 84 -5.66 -1.70 8.74
N VAL A 85 -6.12 -1.94 9.97
CA VAL A 85 -7.52 -2.29 10.27
C VAL A 85 -8.51 -1.14 10.07
N ASP A 86 -8.03 0.10 10.07
CA ASP A 86 -8.87 1.30 9.99
C ASP A 86 -9.02 1.88 8.57
N ARG A 87 -8.46 1.21 7.55
CA ARG A 87 -8.54 1.72 6.17
C ARG A 87 -9.99 1.63 5.66
N PRO A 88 -10.57 2.71 5.10
CA PRO A 88 -11.90 2.67 4.54
C PRO A 88 -11.96 1.74 3.31
N LEU A 89 -13.03 0.95 3.22
CA LEU A 89 -13.31 0.12 2.06
C LEU A 89 -13.97 0.96 0.97
N THR A 90 -13.17 1.53 0.08
CA THR A 90 -13.65 2.38 -1.02
C THR A 90 -13.94 1.60 -2.31
N GLU A 91 -13.00 0.76 -2.76
CA GLU A 91 -13.11 -0.01 -4.00
C GLU A 91 -13.79 -1.37 -3.79
N LEU A 92 -14.41 -1.92 -4.83
CA LEU A 92 -15.10 -3.22 -4.78
C LEU A 92 -14.17 -4.35 -4.33
N THR A 93 -12.89 -4.30 -4.71
CA THR A 93 -11.86 -5.26 -4.29
C THR A 93 -11.62 -5.24 -2.79
N HIS A 94 -11.63 -4.06 -2.15
CA HIS A 94 -11.50 -3.94 -0.70
C HIS A 94 -12.64 -4.67 0.01
N TRP A 95 -13.87 -4.49 -0.47
CA TRP A 95 -15.05 -5.18 0.07
C TRP A 95 -14.93 -6.70 -0.09
N ARG A 96 -14.52 -7.18 -1.28
CA ARG A 96 -14.30 -8.60 -1.55
C ARG A 96 -13.26 -9.23 -0.61
N ARG A 97 -12.16 -8.53 -0.33
CA ARG A 97 -11.13 -8.99 0.63
C ARG A 97 -11.59 -8.95 2.08
N ALA A 98 -12.52 -8.05 2.40
CA ALA A 98 -13.08 -7.91 3.74
C ALA A 98 -14.19 -8.95 4.05
N VAL A 99 -14.52 -9.87 3.13
CA VAL A 99 -15.47 -10.96 3.39
C VAL A 99 -15.08 -11.73 4.66
N LYS A 100 -16.07 -12.03 5.51
CA LYS A 100 -15.97 -12.58 6.87
C LYS A 100 -15.43 -11.63 7.95
N ARG A 101 -15.00 -10.41 7.61
CA ARG A 101 -14.63 -9.38 8.60
C ARG A 101 -15.85 -8.59 9.07
N THR A 102 -15.77 -8.07 10.28
CA THR A 102 -16.72 -7.08 10.82
C THR A 102 -16.32 -5.69 10.34
N VAL A 103 -17.29 -4.93 9.86
CA VAL A 103 -17.10 -3.54 9.39
C VAL A 103 -18.11 -2.61 10.05
N GLU A 104 -17.72 -1.35 10.22
CA GLU A 104 -18.62 -0.24 10.54
C GLU A 104 -18.90 0.54 9.24
N VAL A 105 -20.18 0.68 8.88
CA VAL A 105 -20.62 1.44 7.71
C VAL A 105 -21.33 2.70 8.17
N HIS A 106 -20.91 3.85 7.66
CA HIS A 106 -21.62 5.12 7.87
C HIS A 106 -22.58 5.32 6.70
N LEU A 107 -23.87 5.38 6.99
CA LEU A 107 -24.91 5.59 5.98
C LEU A 107 -25.07 7.09 5.68
N LYS A 108 -25.72 7.39 4.56
CA LYS A 108 -25.94 8.79 4.11
C LYS A 108 -26.77 9.63 5.10
N ASP A 109 -27.62 8.98 5.90
CA ASP A 109 -28.42 9.60 6.96
C ASP A 109 -27.62 9.82 8.27
N LYS A 110 -26.30 9.60 8.24
CA LYS A 110 -25.36 9.67 9.37
C LYS A 110 -25.54 8.59 10.44
N SER A 111 -26.43 7.63 10.21
CA SER A 111 -26.51 6.45 11.07
C SER A 111 -25.33 5.50 10.81
N LYS A 112 -25.07 4.63 11.78
CA LYS A 112 -23.98 3.64 11.72
C LYS A 112 -24.56 2.24 11.78
N VAL A 113 -24.03 1.35 10.96
CA VAL A 113 -24.34 -0.07 10.98
C VAL A 113 -23.04 -0.85 11.18
N THR A 114 -23.01 -1.72 12.18
CA THR A 114 -21.91 -2.67 12.37
C THR A 114 -22.39 -4.06 11.98
N GLY A 115 -21.63 -4.76 11.13
CA GLY A 115 -22.01 -6.08 10.66
C GLY A 115 -20.84 -6.84 10.07
N ARG A 116 -21.03 -8.14 9.89
CA ARG A 116 -20.05 -9.01 9.23
C ARG A 116 -20.39 -9.14 7.75
N ILE A 117 -19.40 -8.93 6.88
CA ILE A 117 -19.57 -9.12 5.44
C ILE A 117 -19.73 -10.61 5.15
N ILE A 118 -20.89 -11.01 4.61
CA ILE A 118 -21.17 -12.40 4.25
C ILE A 118 -20.78 -12.66 2.78
N GLU A 119 -21.13 -11.73 1.89
CA GLU A 119 -20.95 -11.82 0.45
C GLU A 119 -20.86 -10.42 -0.16
N VAL A 120 -20.19 -10.29 -1.31
CA VAL A 120 -20.09 -9.07 -2.11
C VAL A 120 -20.39 -9.43 -3.57
N THR A 121 -21.51 -8.92 -4.09
CA THR A 121 -21.99 -9.12 -5.47
C THR A 121 -21.85 -7.86 -6.30
#